data_AF-A0A525NWW5-F1
#
_entry.id   AF-A0A525NWW5-F1
#
_cell.length_a   1.000
_cell.length_b   1.000
_cell.length_c   1.000
_cell.angle_alpha   90.00
_cell.angle_beta   90.00
_cell.angle_gamma   90.00
#
_symmetry.space_group_name_H-M   'P 1'
#
loop_
_entity.id
_entity.type
_entity.pdbx_description
1 polymer ?
#
loop_
_entity_poly.entity_id
_entity_poly.type
_entity_poly.pdbx_seq_one_letter_code
_entity_poly.pdbx_strand_id
1 'polypeptide(L)'
;MPDTTLLIEMIILIMVIGAFAGVLAGLLGVGGGIVLVPAFFYAFQTLGYGGPELMQICLATSLATIIVTSLRSVHSHNKKGAVDWAILRTWAPGIVIGAIIGMLVVAQLRTAVLQGIFGGLALVVGTYMAVGKASWRLGPMMPQGGGRAVLSPAVGFLSVLMGIGGGSFGVPLMSLFNVPIHRAVATAAGF
;
A
#
# COMPACT_ATOMS: atom_id res chain seq x y z
N MET A 1 16.60 -11.51 -29.20
CA MET A 1 15.14 -11.45 -28.92
C MET A 1 14.93 -12.18 -27.62
N PRO A 2 14.15 -11.68 -26.66
CA PRO A 2 13.85 -12.43 -25.45
C PRO A 2 13.27 -13.79 -25.83
N ASP A 3 13.75 -14.84 -25.18
CA ASP A 3 13.31 -16.21 -25.41
C ASP A 3 11.79 -16.29 -25.18
N THR A 4 11.02 -16.78 -26.16
CA THR A 4 9.55 -16.79 -26.09
C THR A 4 9.05 -17.61 -24.90
N THR A 5 9.82 -18.62 -24.51
CA THR A 5 9.59 -19.44 -23.31
C THR A 5 9.61 -18.59 -22.05
N LEU A 6 10.60 -17.71 -21.92
CA LEU A 6 10.79 -16.83 -20.76
C LEU A 6 9.66 -15.79 -20.64
N LEU A 7 9.15 -15.29 -21.78
CA LEU A 7 7.99 -14.40 -21.79
C LEU A 7 6.71 -15.09 -21.30
N ILE A 8 6.49 -16.35 -21.70
CA ILE A 8 5.31 -17.13 -21.27
C ILE A 8 5.39 -17.41 -19.76
N GLU A 9 6.54 -17.85 -19.26
CA GLU A 9 6.77 -18.08 -17.83
C GLU A 9 6.52 -16.81 -17.01
N MET A 10 6.99 -15.65 -17.49
CA MET A 10 6.78 -14.36 -16.84
C MET A 10 5.30 -13.96 -16.80
N ILE A 11 4.56 -14.13 -17.91
CA ILE A 11 3.13 -13.84 -17.97
C ILE A 11 2.38 -14.68 -16.94
N ILE A 12 2.69 -15.98 -16.88
CA ILE A 12 2.07 -16.90 -15.92
C ILE A 12 2.41 -16.47 -14.48
N LEU A 13 3.69 -16.17 -14.21
CA LEU A 13 4.15 -15.73 -12.89
C LEU A 13 3.43 -14.46 -12.43
N ILE A 14 3.38 -13.43 -13.28
CA ILE A 14 2.73 -12.15 -12.96
C ILE A 14 1.21 -12.34 -12.81
N MET A 15 0.57 -13.21 -13.61
CA MET A 15 -0.85 -13.53 -13.43
C MET A 15 -1.13 -14.18 -12.08
N VAL A 16 -0.32 -15.16 -11.66
CA VAL A 16 -0.49 -15.86 -10.38
C VAL A 16 -0.27 -14.89 -9.21
N ILE A 17 0.80 -14.11 -9.27
CA ILE A 17 1.13 -13.11 -8.25
C ILE A 17 0.04 -12.04 -8.18
N GLY A 18 -0.41 -11.53 -9.32
CA GLY A 18 -1.47 -10.53 -9.42
C GLY A 18 -2.80 -11.05 -8.87
N ALA A 19 -3.17 -12.30 -9.17
CA ALA A 19 -4.36 -12.94 -8.62
C ALA A 19 -4.28 -13.08 -7.10
N PHE A 20 -3.16 -13.60 -6.57
CA PHE A 20 -2.95 -13.76 -5.14
C PHE A 20 -2.92 -12.42 -4.40
N ALA A 21 -2.18 -11.44 -4.92
CA ALA A 21 -2.13 -10.08 -4.38
C ALA A 21 -3.50 -9.39 -4.43
N GLY A 22 -4.28 -9.59 -5.50
CA GLY A 22 -5.63 -9.05 -5.63
C GLY A 22 -6.61 -9.63 -4.60
N VAL A 23 -6.54 -10.94 -4.35
CA VAL A 23 -7.34 -11.58 -3.30
C VAL A 23 -6.96 -11.04 -1.92
N LEU A 24 -5.67 -10.95 -1.61
CA LEU A 24 -5.20 -10.39 -0.34
C LEU A 24 -5.58 -8.91 -0.19
N ALA A 25 -5.48 -8.12 -1.26
CA ALA A 25 -5.89 -6.73 -1.28
C ALA A 25 -7.40 -6.58 -1.01
N GLY A 26 -8.23 -7.47 -1.57
CA GLY A 26 -9.68 -7.46 -1.35
C GLY A 26 -10.09 -7.93 0.05
N LEU A 27 -9.40 -8.91 0.63
CA LEU A 27 -9.70 -9.44 1.96
C LEU A 27 -9.23 -8.51 3.08
N LEU A 28 -8.03 -7.95 2.94
CA LEU A 28 -7.37 -7.17 4.00
C LEU A 28 -7.54 -5.67 3.80
N GLY A 29 -7.88 -5.20 2.59
CA GLY A 29 -7.94 -3.77 2.23
C GLY A 29 -6.57 -3.08 2.24
N VAL A 30 -5.49 -3.85 2.36
CA VAL A 30 -4.09 -3.38 2.52
C VAL A 30 -3.47 -2.98 1.18
N GLY A 31 -4.11 -3.30 0.06
CA GLY A 31 -3.68 -2.86 -1.28
C GLY A 31 -2.46 -3.59 -1.83
N GLY A 32 -2.33 -4.91 -1.64
CA GLY A 32 -1.49 -5.85 -2.43
C GLY A 32 0.04 -5.66 -2.45
N GLY A 33 0.56 -4.47 -2.17
CA GLY A 33 1.95 -4.06 -2.39
C GLY A 33 2.97 -4.84 -1.57
N ILE A 34 2.59 -5.31 -0.37
CA ILE A 34 3.44 -6.18 0.47
C ILE A 34 3.85 -7.43 -0.30
N VAL A 35 2.98 -7.91 -1.19
CA VAL A 35 3.24 -9.08 -2.03
C VAL A 35 3.77 -8.68 -3.40
N LEU A 36 3.19 -7.65 -4.03
CA LEU A 36 3.56 -7.23 -5.40
C LEU A 36 4.99 -6.70 -5.48
N VAL A 37 5.42 -5.86 -4.53
CA VAL A 37 6.75 -5.23 -4.58
C VAL A 37 7.88 -6.25 -4.55
N PRO A 38 7.98 -7.19 -3.58
CA PRO A 38 9.02 -8.20 -3.58
C PRO A 38 8.89 -9.17 -4.77
N ALA A 39 7.66 -9.51 -5.17
CA ALA A 39 7.43 -10.33 -6.36
C ALA A 39 8.01 -9.71 -7.64
N PHE A 40 7.72 -8.43 -7.89
CA PHE A 40 8.27 -7.69 -9.02
C PHE A 40 9.78 -7.54 -8.89
N PHE A 41 10.29 -7.29 -7.69
CA PHE A 41 11.72 -7.17 -7.45
C PHE A 41 12.48 -8.43 -7.88
N TYR A 42 12.05 -9.61 -7.41
CA TYR A 42 12.69 -10.88 -7.78
C TYR A 42 12.48 -11.22 -9.26
N ALA A 43 11.27 -11.04 -9.78
CA ALA A 43 10.99 -11.30 -11.19
C ALA A 43 11.88 -10.42 -12.09
N PHE A 44 11.85 -9.11 -11.93
CA PHE A 44 12.64 -8.19 -12.75
C PHE A 44 14.15 -8.39 -12.58
N GLN A 45 14.63 -8.74 -11.39
CA GLN A 45 16.02 -9.09 -11.17
C GLN A 45 16.42 -10.35 -11.97
N THR A 46 15.60 -11.41 -11.96
CA THR A 46 15.89 -12.63 -12.74
C THR A 46 15.89 -12.39 -14.25
N LEU A 47 15.12 -11.41 -14.72
CA LEU A 47 15.08 -11.01 -16.13
C LEU A 47 16.28 -10.13 -16.57
N GLY A 48 17.21 -9.82 -15.67
CA GLY A 48 18.35 -8.97 -15.98
C GLY A 48 18.07 -7.47 -15.95
N TYR A 49 16.89 -7.04 -15.46
CA TYR A 49 16.58 -5.63 -15.19
C TYR A 49 17.18 -5.12 -13.87
N GLY A 50 18.26 -5.75 -13.40
CA GLY A 50 19.03 -5.35 -12.22
C GLY A 50 19.75 -4.02 -12.43
N GLY A 51 18.99 -2.92 -12.42
CA GLY A 51 19.49 -1.56 -12.59
C GLY A 51 19.43 -0.73 -11.31
N PRO A 52 20.00 0.48 -11.33
CA PRO A 52 19.97 1.42 -10.20
C PRO A 52 18.55 1.86 -9.81
N GLU A 53 17.57 1.67 -10.69
CA GLU A 53 16.17 2.10 -10.54
C GLU A 53 15.20 0.93 -10.32
N LEU A 54 15.70 -0.30 -10.12
CA LEU A 54 14.87 -1.51 -10.02
C LEU A 54 13.78 -1.37 -8.95
N MET A 55 14.13 -0.86 -7.77
CA MET A 55 13.14 -0.71 -6.69
C MET A 55 12.09 0.34 -7.04
N GLN A 56 12.48 1.48 -7.63
CA GLN A 56 11.56 2.53 -8.06
C GLN A 56 10.56 2.00 -9.07
N ILE A 57 11.01 1.20 -10.03
CA ILE A 57 10.13 0.55 -11.02
C ILE A 57 9.14 -0.37 -10.31
N CYS A 58 9.61 -1.23 -9.39
CA CYS A 58 8.73 -2.14 -8.64
C CYS A 58 7.66 -1.39 -7.82
N LEU A 59 8.05 -0.33 -7.12
CA LEU A 59 7.15 0.52 -6.35
C LEU A 59 6.11 1.20 -7.26
N ALA A 60 6.55 1.76 -8.39
CA ALA A 60 5.67 2.42 -9.35
C ALA A 60 4.68 1.44 -10.00
N THR A 61 5.13 0.25 -10.43
CA THR A 61 4.26 -0.79 -11.00
C THR A 61 3.24 -1.31 -9.98
N SER A 62 3.66 -1.49 -8.72
CA SER A 62 2.76 -1.86 -7.63
C SER A 62 1.69 -0.80 -7.41
N LEU A 63 2.08 0.46 -7.23
CA LEU A 63 1.13 1.58 -7.02
C LEU A 63 0.16 1.74 -8.20
N ALA A 64 0.63 1.59 -9.44
CA ALA A 64 -0.23 1.61 -10.63
C ALA A 64 -1.29 0.50 -10.60
N THR A 65 -0.88 -0.71 -10.20
CA THR A 65 -1.80 -1.85 -10.02
C THR A 65 -2.82 -1.57 -8.90
N ILE A 66 -2.34 -0.96 -7.82
CA ILE A 66 -3.14 -0.65 -6.63
C ILE A 66 -4.27 0.32 -6.96
N ILE A 67 -4.02 1.36 -7.76
CA ILE A 67 -5.08 2.30 -8.20
C ILE A 67 -6.30 1.55 -8.75
N VAL A 68 -6.09 0.58 -9.64
CA VAL A 68 -7.19 -0.19 -10.26
C VAL A 68 -7.88 -1.09 -9.23
N THR A 69 -7.11 -1.78 -8.38
CA THR A 69 -7.68 -2.69 -7.37
C THR A 69 -8.43 -1.93 -6.27
N SER A 70 -7.90 -0.79 -5.82
CA SER A 70 -8.49 0.09 -4.81
C SER A 70 -9.80 0.70 -5.29
N LEU A 71 -9.85 1.20 -6.53
CA LEU A 71 -11.11 1.72 -7.11
C LEU A 71 -12.22 0.65 -7.11
N ARG A 72 -11.90 -0.59 -7.51
CA ARG A 72 -12.85 -1.71 -7.49
C ARG A 72 -13.24 -2.10 -6.06
N SER A 73 -12.28 -2.13 -5.14
CA SER A 73 -12.49 -2.46 -3.73
C SER A 73 -13.42 -1.45 -3.05
N VAL A 74 -13.12 -0.16 -3.15
CA VAL A 74 -13.95 0.93 -2.61
C VAL A 74 -15.35 0.89 -3.20
N HIS A 75 -15.50 0.70 -4.50
CA HIS A 75 -16.83 0.61 -5.13
C HIS A 75 -17.65 -0.55 -4.57
N SER A 76 -17.03 -1.73 -4.43
CA SER A 76 -17.67 -2.93 -3.86
C SER A 76 -18.07 -2.71 -2.38
N HIS A 77 -17.20 -2.12 -1.57
CA HIS A 77 -17.48 -1.82 -0.17
C HIS A 77 -18.51 -0.69 0.00
N ASN A 78 -18.50 0.30 -0.90
CA ASN A 78 -19.45 1.40 -0.89
C ASN A 78 -20.88 0.91 -1.17
N LYS A 79 -21.05 -0.04 -2.10
CA LYS A 79 -22.34 -0.70 -2.35
C LYS A 79 -22.90 -1.40 -1.11
N LYS A 80 -22.04 -1.78 -0.16
CA LYS A 80 -22.41 -2.41 1.12
C LYS A 80 -22.56 -1.41 2.27
N GLY A 81 -22.43 -0.10 2.02
CA GLY A 81 -22.53 0.94 3.04
C GLY A 81 -21.39 0.96 4.07
N ALA A 82 -20.27 0.29 3.80
CA ALA A 82 -19.17 0.14 4.76
C ALA A 82 -18.16 1.30 4.73
N VAL A 83 -18.14 2.08 3.64
CA VAL A 83 -17.18 3.18 3.42
C VAL A 83 -17.59 4.43 4.20
N ASP A 84 -16.65 4.99 4.97
CA ASP A 84 -16.82 6.28 5.63
C ASP A 84 -16.31 7.42 4.74
N TRP A 85 -17.23 8.06 4.02
CA TRP A 85 -16.93 9.17 3.13
C TRP A 85 -16.44 10.43 3.84
N ALA A 86 -16.77 10.61 5.13
CA ALA A 86 -16.31 11.77 5.88
C ALA A 86 -14.80 11.67 6.17
N ILE A 87 -14.34 10.50 6.58
CA ILE A 87 -12.90 10.23 6.74
C ILE A 87 -12.20 10.36 5.39
N LEU A 88 -12.72 9.72 4.34
CA LEU A 88 -12.07 9.71 3.02
C LEU A 88 -11.90 11.12 2.44
N ARG A 89 -12.96 11.94 2.42
CA ARG A 89 -12.88 13.31 1.89
C ARG A 89 -11.95 14.22 2.70
N THR A 90 -11.83 13.98 4.00
CA THR A 90 -11.03 14.85 4.86
C THR A 90 -9.57 14.45 4.92
N TRP A 91 -9.24 13.17 4.73
CA TRP A 91 -7.88 12.64 4.74
C TRP A 91 -7.24 12.58 3.35
N ALA A 92 -8.02 12.36 2.29
CA ALA A 92 -7.50 12.23 0.93
C ALA A 92 -6.60 13.40 0.48
N PRO A 93 -6.92 14.69 0.73
CA PRO A 93 -6.05 15.78 0.31
C PRO A 93 -4.65 15.71 0.95
N GLY A 94 -4.58 15.39 2.25
CA GLY A 94 -3.30 15.26 2.94
C GLY A 94 -2.53 14.03 2.45
N ILE A 95 -3.20 12.90 2.24
CA ILE A 95 -2.60 11.68 1.68
C ILE A 95 -2.01 11.95 0.28
N VAL A 96 -2.74 12.65 -0.59
CA VAL A 96 -2.25 13.02 -1.93
C VAL A 96 -1.00 13.91 -1.83
N ILE A 97 -1.01 14.91 -0.95
CA ILE A 97 0.18 15.76 -0.72
C ILE A 97 1.36 14.90 -0.25
N GLY A 98 1.14 14.02 0.73
CA GLY A 98 2.16 13.11 1.23
C GLY A 98 2.69 12.15 0.17
N ALA A 99 1.82 11.63 -0.68
CA ALA A 99 2.18 10.73 -1.78
C ALA A 99 3.01 11.45 -2.84
N ILE A 100 2.68 12.69 -3.20
CA ILE A 100 3.48 13.51 -4.12
C ILE A 100 4.88 13.74 -3.54
N ILE A 101 4.96 14.16 -2.27
CA ILE A 101 6.25 14.35 -1.59
C ILE A 101 7.03 13.03 -1.55
N GLY A 102 6.36 11.91 -1.23
CA GLY A 102 6.95 10.58 -1.19
C GLY A 102 7.53 10.17 -2.54
N MET A 103 6.80 10.41 -3.62
CA MET A 103 7.24 10.11 -4.98
C MET A 103 8.49 10.93 -5.37
N LEU A 104 8.52 12.23 -5.02
CA LEU A 104 9.69 13.08 -5.24
C LEU A 104 10.92 12.61 -4.46
N VAL A 105 10.72 12.12 -3.24
CA VAL A 105 11.81 11.53 -2.43
C VAL A 105 12.28 10.21 -3.02
N VAL A 106 11.36 9.29 -3.35
CA VAL A 106 11.68 7.99 -3.95
C VAL A 106 12.49 8.15 -5.24
N ALA A 107 12.15 9.14 -6.07
CA ALA A 107 12.87 9.43 -7.31
C ALA A 107 14.35 9.80 -7.11
N GLN A 108 14.73 10.29 -5.92
CA GLN A 108 16.11 10.68 -5.60
C GLN A 108 16.88 9.61 -4.83
N LEU A 109 16.19 8.60 -4.30
CA LEU A 109 16.82 7.55 -3.50
C LEU A 109 17.38 6.43 -4.39
N ARG A 110 18.49 5.84 -3.96
CA ARG A 110 19.07 4.66 -4.62
C ARG A 110 18.27 3.41 -4.28
N THR A 111 18.25 2.43 -5.18
CA THR A 111 17.59 1.12 -4.97
C THR A 111 17.94 0.49 -3.62
N ALA A 112 19.22 0.47 -3.22
CA ALA A 112 19.65 -0.12 -1.94
C ALA A 112 19.02 0.57 -0.71
N VAL A 113 18.86 1.90 -0.76
CA VAL A 113 18.23 2.65 0.33
C VAL A 113 16.74 2.36 0.39
N LEU A 114 16.06 2.32 -0.77
CA LEU A 114 14.64 1.98 -0.85
C LEU A 114 14.37 0.54 -0.39
N GLN A 115 15.24 -0.42 -0.71
CA GLN A 115 15.17 -1.78 -0.19
C GLN A 115 15.29 -1.81 1.33
N GLY A 116 16.22 -1.05 1.90
CA GLY A 116 16.39 -0.93 3.35
C GLY A 116 15.16 -0.32 4.03
N ILE A 117 14.59 0.75 3.46
CA ILE A 117 13.37 1.40 3.96
C ILE A 117 12.18 0.43 3.87
N PHE A 118 11.97 -0.20 2.71
CA PHE A 118 10.89 -1.17 2.52
C PHE A 118 11.02 -2.34 3.48
N GLY A 119 12.20 -2.97 3.57
CA GLY A 119 12.45 -4.09 4.47
C GLY A 119 12.26 -3.72 5.94
N GLY A 120 12.78 -2.56 6.36
CA GLY A 120 12.61 -2.06 7.72
C GLY A 120 11.14 -1.79 8.07
N LEU A 121 10.40 -1.09 7.20
CA LEU A 121 8.98 -0.84 7.41
C LEU A 121 8.16 -2.13 7.37
N ALA A 122 8.47 -3.05 6.46
CA ALA A 122 7.79 -4.35 6.37
C ALA A 122 7.98 -5.18 7.63
N LEU A 123 9.19 -5.18 8.21
CA LEU A 123 9.45 -5.82 9.50
C LEU A 123 8.64 -5.15 10.61
N VAL A 124 8.63 -3.83 10.70
CA VAL A 124 7.85 -3.10 11.72
C VAL A 124 6.36 -3.42 11.62
N VAL A 125 5.77 -3.31 10.42
CA VAL A 125 4.35 -3.60 10.17
C VAL A 125 4.04 -5.08 10.42
N GLY A 126 4.87 -5.99 9.93
CA GLY A 126 4.71 -7.43 10.15
C GLY A 126 4.77 -7.80 11.63
N THR A 127 5.71 -7.23 12.37
CA THR A 127 5.83 -7.46 13.83
C THR A 127 4.63 -6.88 14.57
N TYR A 128 4.16 -5.69 14.18
CA TYR A 128 2.94 -5.10 14.72
C TYR A 128 1.71 -5.96 14.44
N MET A 129 1.58 -6.55 13.25
CA MET A 129 0.47 -7.46 12.96
C MET A 129 0.58 -8.80 13.70
N ALA A 130 1.79 -9.29 13.94
CA ALA A 130 2.02 -10.57 14.63
C ALA A 130 1.86 -10.48 16.15
N VAL A 131 2.32 -9.38 16.76
CA VAL A 131 2.41 -9.22 18.23
C VAL A 131 1.45 -8.15 18.75
N GLY A 132 0.98 -7.25 17.88
CA GLY A 132 0.09 -6.15 18.25
C GLY A 132 -1.24 -6.67 18.77
N LYS A 133 -1.58 -6.24 19.98
CA LYS A 133 -2.88 -6.56 20.60
C LYS A 133 -3.95 -5.68 19.96
N ALA A 134 -5.01 -6.30 19.46
CA ALA A 134 -6.18 -5.60 18.88
C ALA A 134 -6.89 -4.63 19.85
N SER A 135 -6.52 -4.62 21.14
CA SER A 135 -7.06 -3.74 22.17
C SER A 135 -6.35 -2.39 22.28
N TRP A 136 -5.26 -2.15 21.54
CA TRP A 136 -4.59 -0.84 21.57
C TRP A 136 -5.51 0.22 20.98
N ARG A 137 -5.79 1.26 21.76
CA ARG A 137 -6.61 2.41 21.37
C ARG A 137 -5.84 3.68 21.71
N LEU A 138 -5.49 4.47 20.70
CA LEU A 138 -4.82 5.77 20.87
C LEU A 138 -5.82 6.90 21.16
N GLY A 139 -7.07 6.73 20.74
CA GLY A 139 -8.11 7.70 21.00
C GLY A 139 -9.51 7.21 20.63
N PRO A 140 -10.57 7.91 21.09
CA PRO A 140 -11.95 7.52 20.83
C PRO A 140 -12.45 7.89 19.43
N MET A 141 -11.77 8.81 18.73
CA MET A 141 -12.17 9.34 17.42
C MET A 141 -10.96 9.60 16.54
N MET A 142 -11.17 9.57 15.22
CA MET A 142 -10.19 9.98 14.22
C MET A 142 -9.62 11.38 14.52
N PRO A 143 -8.30 11.60 14.40
CA PRO A 143 -7.69 12.90 14.54
C PRO A 143 -8.34 13.94 13.63
N GLN A 144 -8.61 15.13 14.17
CA GLN A 144 -9.16 16.27 13.42
C GLN A 144 -8.19 17.46 13.49
N GLY A 145 -8.41 18.46 12.63
CA GLY A 145 -7.60 19.69 12.61
C GLY A 145 -6.11 19.41 12.36
N GLY A 146 -5.26 19.89 13.28
CA GLY A 146 -3.81 19.74 13.19
C GLY A 146 -3.33 18.28 13.19
N GLY A 147 -3.97 17.39 13.96
CA GLY A 147 -3.62 15.97 13.99
C GLY A 147 -3.83 15.31 12.62
N ARG A 148 -4.94 15.63 11.95
CA ARG A 148 -5.20 15.19 10.57
C ARG A 148 -4.20 15.78 9.59
N ALA A 149 -3.88 17.07 9.72
CA ALA A 149 -2.96 17.76 8.82
C ALA A 149 -1.55 17.17 8.83
N VAL A 150 -1.10 16.57 9.95
CA VAL A 150 0.20 15.90 10.06
C VAL A 150 0.11 14.42 9.68
N LEU A 151 -0.90 13.70 10.18
CA LEU A 151 -1.00 12.26 10.00
C LEU A 151 -1.40 11.85 8.58
N SER A 152 -2.28 12.61 7.91
CA SER A 152 -2.72 12.26 6.55
C SER A 152 -1.58 12.32 5.52
N PRO A 153 -0.72 13.35 5.46
CA PRO A 153 0.45 13.32 4.59
C PRO A 153 1.48 12.27 5.00
N ALA A 154 1.67 12.03 6.30
CA ALA A 154 2.58 10.98 6.75
C ALA A 154 2.15 9.59 6.24
N VAL A 155 0.84 9.29 6.30
CA VAL A 155 0.27 8.05 5.75
C VAL A 155 0.53 7.94 4.26
N GLY A 156 0.25 9.00 3.48
CA GLY A 156 0.50 9.00 2.03
C GLY A 156 1.98 8.83 1.67
N PHE A 157 2.85 9.53 2.39
CA PHE A 157 4.30 9.47 2.22
C PHE A 157 4.84 8.05 2.48
N LEU A 158 4.48 7.45 3.61
CA LEU A 158 4.91 6.09 3.98
C LEU A 158 4.34 5.03 3.02
N SER A 159 3.11 5.22 2.54
CA SER A 159 2.47 4.33 1.57
C SER A 159 3.27 4.27 0.25
N VAL A 160 3.71 5.42 -0.26
CA VAL A 160 4.54 5.49 -1.48
C VAL A 160 5.93 4.88 -1.25
N LEU A 161 6.56 5.13 -0.11
CA LEU A 161 7.86 4.53 0.22
C LEU A 161 7.81 3.01 0.27
N MET A 162 6.70 2.44 0.72
CA MET A 162 6.50 0.99 0.67
C MET A 162 5.94 0.48 -0.66
N GLY A 163 5.41 1.35 -1.53
CA GLY A 163 4.73 0.92 -2.77
C GLY A 163 3.46 0.14 -2.48
N ILE A 164 2.82 0.42 -1.34
CA ILE A 164 1.59 -0.21 -0.90
C ILE A 164 0.51 0.87 -0.78
N GLY A 165 -0.75 0.52 -1.05
CA GLY A 165 -1.86 1.46 -0.91
C GLY A 165 -2.04 1.93 0.53
N GLY A 166 -2.81 3.02 0.69
CA GLY A 166 -3.06 3.62 2.00
C GLY A 166 -3.75 2.70 3.01
N GLY A 167 -4.23 1.52 2.59
CA GLY A 167 -4.73 0.43 3.43
C GLY A 167 -3.77 -0.03 4.53
N SER A 168 -2.48 -0.21 4.24
CA SER A 168 -1.52 -0.77 5.21
C SER A 168 -1.33 0.08 6.45
N PHE A 169 -1.36 1.40 6.26
CA PHE A 169 -1.22 2.36 7.35
C PHE A 169 -2.58 2.89 7.82
N GLY A 170 -3.52 3.05 6.89
CA GLY A 170 -4.88 3.51 7.13
C GLY A 170 -5.67 2.55 8.01
N VAL A 171 -5.65 1.24 7.73
CA VAL A 171 -6.43 0.25 8.52
C VAL A 171 -5.97 0.22 9.98
N PRO A 172 -4.67 0.05 10.30
CA PRO A 172 -4.20 0.14 11.69
C PRO A 172 -4.51 1.48 12.33
N LEU A 173 -4.33 2.59 11.61
CA LEU A 173 -4.62 3.92 12.12
C LEU A 173 -6.09 4.07 12.50
N MET A 174 -7.02 3.68 11.62
CA MET A 174 -8.46 3.75 11.94
C MET A 174 -8.81 2.82 13.11
N SER A 175 -8.23 1.62 13.15
CA SER A 175 -8.44 0.65 14.24
C SER A 175 -7.96 1.20 15.59
N LEU A 176 -6.81 1.90 15.60
CA LEU A 176 -6.28 2.55 16.81
C LEU A 176 -7.16 3.72 17.27
N PHE A 177 -7.92 4.34 16.37
CA PHE A 177 -8.90 5.39 16.67
C PHE A 177 -10.35 4.89 16.72
N ASN A 178 -10.53 3.60 17.07
CA ASN A 178 -11.82 2.99 17.40
C ASN A 178 -12.83 2.90 16.24
N VAL A 179 -12.36 2.98 15.00
CA VAL A 179 -13.17 2.67 13.82
C VAL A 179 -13.28 1.15 13.68
N PRO A 180 -14.49 0.59 13.49
CA PRO A 180 -14.66 -0.85 13.31
C PRO A 180 -13.83 -1.38 12.14
N ILE A 181 -13.15 -2.51 12.31
CA ILE A 181 -12.20 -3.06 11.32
C ILE A 181 -12.83 -3.18 9.92
N HIS A 182 -14.08 -3.63 9.80
CA HIS A 182 -14.76 -3.75 8.51
C HIS A 182 -14.96 -2.39 7.80
N ARG A 183 -15.18 -1.31 8.56
CA ARG A 183 -15.25 0.07 8.02
C ARG A 183 -13.87 0.65 7.76
N ALA A 184 -12.90 0.34 8.63
CA ALA A 184 -11.50 0.72 8.45
C ALA A 184 -10.94 0.16 7.14
N VAL A 185 -11.10 -1.14 6.91
CA VAL A 185 -10.73 -1.84 5.67
C VAL A 185 -11.43 -1.25 4.46
N ALA A 186 -12.75 -1.04 4.55
CA ALA A 186 -13.54 -0.44 3.46
C ALA A 186 -13.11 0.99 3.11
N THR A 187 -12.81 1.81 4.12
CA THR A 187 -12.49 3.24 3.94
C THR A 187 -11.04 3.43 3.51
N ALA A 188 -10.11 2.67 4.10
CA ALA A 188 -8.69 2.76 3.77
C ALA A 188 -8.37 2.24 2.36
N ALA A 189 -9.24 1.42 1.76
CA ALA A 189 -9.14 1.05 0.36
C ALA A 189 -9.23 2.26 -0.59
N GLY A 190 -9.77 3.40 -0.13
CA GLY A 190 -9.90 4.62 -0.92
C GLY A 190 -8.89 5.71 -0.56
N PHE A 191 -7.84 5.34 0.17
CA PHE A 191 -6.69 6.19 0.45
C PHE A 191 -5.67 6.14 -0.68
#